data_AF-A0A5D4SMT7-F1
#
_entry.id   AF-A0A5D4SMT7-F1
#
_cell.length_a   1.000
_cell.length_b   1.000
_cell.length_c   1.000
_cell.angle_alpha   90.00
_cell.angle_beta   90.00
_cell.angle_gamma   90.00
#
_symmetry.space_group_name_H-M   'P 1'
#
loop_
_entity.id
_entity.type
_entity.pdbx_description
1 polymer ?
#
loop_
_entity_poly.entity_id
_entity_poly.type
_entity_poly.pdbx_seq_one_letter_code
_entity_poly.pdbx_strand_id
1 'polypeptide(L)'
;MKNPLIIALDFAEKEEVLSFLGKFPEEKLFVKVGMELFYQEGPDMVRELKAAGHEVFLDLKLHDIPNTVGSAMRRIAGLGCDLVNVHAAGGSEMMKAALEGLDEGTAAGKKRPLCIAVTQLTSTSEEQMRAEQLIPVALNDSVIHYAGLARQSGLDGVVCSPHEAKLLNSRFGEGFLTVTPGIRLAEEAAGDQKRISTPGFARQEGVSAIVVGRSITKAADPYEAYLSFKNQWEGVLS
;
A
#
# COMPACT_ATOMS: atom_id res chain seq x y z
N MET A 1 6.23 12.62 -6.36
CA MET A 1 6.85 11.78 -7.42
C MET A 1 5.76 11.32 -8.36
N LYS A 2 6.08 11.15 -9.65
CA LYS A 2 5.16 10.53 -10.61
C LYS A 2 5.42 9.01 -10.52
N ASN A 3 4.39 8.21 -10.20
CA ASN A 3 4.44 6.75 -10.14
C ASN A 3 5.44 6.17 -9.11
N PRO A 4 5.17 6.20 -7.79
CA PRO A 4 6.08 5.62 -6.80
C PRO A 4 6.17 4.08 -6.86
N LEU A 5 7.39 3.56 -6.66
CA LEU A 5 7.69 2.16 -6.36
C LEU A 5 7.94 2.06 -4.85
N ILE A 6 7.07 1.32 -4.17
CA ILE A 6 7.11 1.16 -2.71
C ILE A 6 7.75 -0.20 -2.37
N ILE A 7 8.84 -0.20 -1.61
CA ILE A 7 9.54 -1.41 -1.19
C ILE A 7 8.97 -1.93 0.14
N ALA A 8 8.49 -3.16 0.17
CA ALA A 8 8.00 -3.80 1.39
C ALA A 8 9.14 -4.27 2.29
N LEU A 9 9.30 -3.63 3.45
CA LEU A 9 10.27 -3.99 4.48
C LEU A 9 9.69 -5.08 5.38
N ASP A 10 9.40 -6.25 4.79
CA ASP A 10 8.90 -7.42 5.50
C ASP A 10 10.11 -8.19 6.08
N PHE A 11 10.74 -7.60 7.09
CA PHE A 11 11.86 -8.12 7.88
C PHE A 11 11.44 -8.27 9.34
N ALA A 12 12.05 -9.23 10.05
CA ALA A 12 11.69 -9.51 11.43
C ALA A 12 12.31 -8.50 12.40
N GLU A 13 13.56 -8.10 12.16
CA GLU A 13 14.32 -7.23 13.08
C GLU A 13 14.83 -5.96 12.38
N LYS A 14 15.00 -4.90 13.17
CA LYS A 14 15.54 -3.62 12.70
C LYS A 14 16.90 -3.72 12.01
N GLU A 15 17.82 -4.55 12.51
CA GLU A 15 19.16 -4.68 11.93
C GLU A 15 19.12 -5.17 10.47
N GLU A 16 18.17 -6.04 10.14
CA GLU A 16 17.96 -6.52 8.77
C GLU A 16 17.50 -5.39 7.85
N VAL A 17 16.61 -4.53 8.35
CA VAL A 17 16.14 -3.33 7.63
C VAL A 17 17.29 -2.39 7.35
N LEU A 18 18.10 -2.06 8.37
CA LEU A 18 19.22 -1.14 8.22
C LEU A 18 20.30 -1.70 7.28
N SER A 19 20.60 -3.00 7.38
CA SER A 19 21.51 -3.71 6.48
C SER A 19 21.00 -3.69 5.04
N PHE A 20 19.70 -3.92 4.84
CA PHE A 20 19.06 -3.82 3.54
C PHE A 20 19.14 -2.41 2.95
N LEU A 21 18.75 -1.39 3.72
CA LEU A 21 18.77 0.01 3.28
C LEU A 21 20.18 0.53 3.02
N GLY A 22 21.19 0.01 3.73
CA GLY A 22 22.60 0.32 3.49
C GLY A 22 23.09 -0.04 2.08
N LYS A 23 22.36 -0.89 1.34
CA LYS A 23 22.63 -1.22 -0.06
C LYS A 23 22.12 -0.13 -1.04
N PHE A 24 21.44 0.91 -0.55
CA PHE A 24 20.84 1.99 -1.33
C PHE A 24 21.34 3.38 -0.89
N PRO A 25 22.67 3.63 -0.87
CA PRO A 25 23.25 4.78 -0.18
C PRO A 25 22.81 6.15 -0.71
N GLU A 26 22.45 6.25 -1.99
CA GLU A 26 22.07 7.51 -2.63
C GLU A 26 20.55 7.67 -2.83
N GLU A 27 19.75 6.64 -2.55
CA GLU A 27 18.32 6.65 -2.84
C GLU A 27 17.49 7.11 -1.64
N LYS A 28 16.59 8.08 -1.88
CA LYS A 28 15.49 8.38 -0.97
C LYS A 28 14.26 7.58 -1.37
N LEU A 29 14.25 6.33 -0.87
CA LEU A 29 13.24 5.33 -1.18
C LEU A 29 11.86 5.67 -0.60
N PHE A 30 10.83 5.15 -1.24
CA PHE A 30 9.51 4.98 -0.63
C PHE A 30 9.41 3.54 -0.11
N VAL A 31 9.31 3.39 1.20
CA VAL A 31 9.29 2.09 1.88
C VAL A 31 7.94 1.84 2.55
N LYS A 32 7.58 0.56 2.70
CA LYS A 32 6.38 0.12 3.41
C LYS A 32 6.78 -0.61 4.69
N VAL A 33 6.29 -0.12 5.82
CA VAL A 33 6.37 -0.80 7.12
C VAL A 33 5.06 -1.57 7.31
N GLY A 34 5.15 -2.90 7.31
CA GLY A 34 4.01 -3.79 7.55
C GLY A 34 3.82 -4.17 9.02
N MET A 35 2.86 -5.05 9.28
CA MET A 35 2.55 -5.55 10.62
C MET A 35 3.74 -6.23 11.31
N GLU A 36 4.49 -7.07 10.59
CA GLU A 36 5.65 -7.80 11.13
C GLU A 36 6.65 -6.85 11.79
N LEU A 37 7.20 -5.92 11.00
CA LEU A 37 8.18 -4.96 11.47
C LEU A 37 7.59 -3.97 12.49
N PHE A 38 6.36 -3.49 12.30
CA PHE A 38 5.77 -2.52 13.21
C PHE A 38 5.41 -3.13 14.57
N TYR A 39 5.00 -4.39 14.62
CA TYR A 39 4.67 -5.03 15.90
C TYR A 39 5.91 -5.41 16.70
N GLN A 40 7.06 -5.60 16.03
CA GLN A 40 8.35 -5.78 16.69
C GLN A 40 8.94 -4.44 17.17
N GLU A 41 9.15 -3.49 16.24
CA GLU A 41 9.95 -2.29 16.48
C GLU A 41 9.11 -1.05 16.84
N GLY A 42 7.81 -1.11 16.59
CA GLY A 42 6.88 -0.05 16.94
C GLY A 42 7.09 1.27 16.16
N PRO A 43 6.61 2.38 16.73
CA PRO A 43 6.67 3.70 16.10
C PRO A 43 8.08 4.23 15.85
N ASP A 44 9.08 3.75 16.58
CA ASP A 44 10.45 4.25 16.46
C ASP A 44 11.06 3.89 15.10
N MET A 45 10.76 2.72 14.56
CA MET A 45 11.17 2.34 13.20
C MET A 45 10.64 3.33 12.15
N VAL A 46 9.39 3.77 12.27
CA VAL A 46 8.81 4.77 11.36
C VAL A 46 9.56 6.10 11.46
N ARG A 47 9.83 6.57 12.68
CA ARG A 47 10.55 7.83 12.91
C ARG A 47 11.96 7.79 12.35
N GLU A 48 12.66 6.68 12.52
CA GLU A 48 14.02 6.49 11.99
C GLU A 48 14.04 6.51 10.45
N LEU A 49 13.11 5.82 9.80
CA LEU A 49 12.98 5.84 8.34
C LEU A 49 12.70 7.26 7.82
N LYS A 50 11.79 7.98 8.48
CA LYS A 50 11.50 9.39 8.15
C LYS A 50 12.73 10.29 8.38
N ALA A 51 13.49 10.09 9.46
CA ALA A 51 14.71 10.84 9.75
C ALA A 51 15.82 10.58 8.72
N ALA A 52 15.89 9.37 8.18
CA ALA A 52 16.78 9.01 7.07
C ALA A 52 16.33 9.63 5.72
N GLY A 53 15.16 10.25 5.66
CA GLY A 53 14.62 10.93 4.49
C GLY A 53 13.79 10.04 3.55
N HIS A 54 13.37 8.86 4.01
CA HIS A 54 12.48 8.00 3.24
C HIS A 54 11.03 8.48 3.30
N GLU A 55 10.27 8.17 2.26
CA GLU A 55 8.81 8.17 2.32
C GLU A 55 8.34 6.83 2.93
N VAL A 56 7.31 6.86 3.75
CA VAL A 56 6.82 5.71 4.51
C VAL A 56 5.34 5.48 4.28
N PHE A 57 5.02 4.29 3.80
CA PHE A 57 3.69 3.71 3.82
C PHE A 57 3.56 2.81 5.05
N LEU A 58 2.75 3.23 6.03
CA LEU A 58 2.42 2.41 7.19
C LEU A 58 1.21 1.51 6.88
N ASP A 59 1.48 0.23 6.64
CA ASP A 59 0.51 -0.76 6.12
C ASP A 59 -0.04 -1.66 7.25
N LEU A 60 -0.77 -1.05 8.18
CA LEU A 60 -1.38 -1.74 9.34
C LEU A 60 -2.83 -2.16 9.13
N LYS A 61 -3.46 -1.71 8.04
CA LYS A 61 -4.81 -2.10 7.60
C LYS A 61 -5.84 -2.02 8.74
N LEU A 62 -5.92 -0.86 9.40
CA LEU A 62 -6.80 -0.69 10.56
C LEU A 62 -8.24 -1.11 10.23
N HIS A 63 -8.80 -1.94 11.10
CA HIS A 63 -10.14 -2.51 10.95
C HIS A 63 -10.73 -2.78 12.33
N ASP A 64 -11.50 -1.83 12.84
CA ASP A 64 -12.10 -1.85 14.17
C ASP A 64 -13.34 -0.94 14.17
N ILE A 65 -13.98 -0.71 15.31
CA ILE A 65 -15.07 0.26 15.40
C ILE A 65 -14.58 1.70 15.11
N PRO A 66 -15.45 2.60 14.62
CA PRO A 66 -15.04 3.94 14.17
C PRO A 66 -14.21 4.74 15.19
N ASN A 67 -14.60 4.72 16.47
CA ASN A 67 -13.90 5.45 17.52
C ASN A 67 -12.45 4.96 17.75
N THR A 68 -12.24 3.64 17.72
CA THR A 68 -10.90 3.04 17.87
C THR A 68 -10.03 3.44 16.69
N VAL A 69 -10.55 3.31 15.47
CA VAL A 69 -9.81 3.66 14.24
C VAL A 69 -9.46 5.14 14.20
N GLY A 70 -10.40 6.04 14.50
CA GLY A 70 -10.13 7.48 14.56
C GLY A 70 -9.08 7.84 15.61
N SER A 71 -9.17 7.25 16.81
CA SER A 71 -8.18 7.48 17.88
C SER A 71 -6.78 6.97 17.50
N ALA A 72 -6.70 5.80 16.86
CA ALA A 72 -5.44 5.23 16.39
C ALA A 72 -4.84 6.06 15.24
N MET A 73 -5.66 6.49 14.28
CA MET A 73 -5.23 7.35 13.18
C MET A 73 -4.70 8.71 13.67
N ARG A 74 -5.30 9.28 14.72
CA ARG A 74 -4.77 10.48 15.39
C ARG A 74 -3.35 10.29 15.93
N ARG A 75 -3.01 9.09 16.42
CA ARG A 75 -1.64 8.77 16.86
C ARG A 75 -0.71 8.55 15.68
N ILE A 76 -1.17 7.84 14.66
CA ILE A 76 -0.40 7.54 13.43
C ILE A 76 -0.02 8.82 12.69
N ALA A 77 -0.93 9.80 12.60
CA ALA A 77 -0.64 11.09 11.95
C ALA A 77 0.57 11.80 12.58
N GLY A 78 0.77 11.67 13.89
CA GLY A 78 1.92 12.21 14.61
C GLY A 78 3.26 11.56 14.28
N LEU A 79 3.28 10.42 13.57
CA LEU A 79 4.51 9.75 13.14
C LEU A 79 5.08 10.35 11.85
N GLY A 80 4.30 11.14 11.11
CA GLY A 80 4.73 11.76 9.87
C GLY A 80 4.85 10.78 8.69
N CYS A 81 4.03 9.73 8.66
CA CYS A 81 3.92 8.84 7.50
C CYS A 81 3.39 9.59 6.27
N ASP A 82 3.66 9.08 5.07
CA ASP A 82 3.21 9.69 3.81
C ASP A 82 1.94 9.00 3.27
N LEU A 83 1.77 7.73 3.60
CA LEU A 83 0.63 6.89 3.22
C LEU A 83 0.26 5.94 4.38
N VAL A 84 -1.04 5.72 4.61
CA VAL A 84 -1.60 4.79 5.60
C VAL A 84 -2.83 4.10 5.02
N ASN A 85 -3.33 3.06 5.68
CA ASN A 85 -4.54 2.39 5.22
C ASN A 85 -5.47 1.83 6.30
N VAL A 86 -6.70 1.54 5.85
CA VAL A 86 -7.78 0.87 6.58
C VAL A 86 -8.39 -0.23 5.71
N HIS A 87 -9.23 -1.11 6.26
CA HIS A 87 -10.08 -2.00 5.46
C HIS A 87 -11.40 -1.34 5.05
N ALA A 88 -11.76 -1.38 3.76
CA ALA A 88 -13.07 -0.90 3.30
C ALA A 88 -14.24 -1.69 3.90
N ALA A 89 -13.99 -2.96 4.24
CA ALA A 89 -14.95 -3.86 4.89
C ALA A 89 -15.44 -3.36 6.27
N GLY A 90 -14.72 -2.42 6.90
CA GLY A 90 -15.16 -1.78 8.15
C GLY A 90 -16.25 -0.72 7.95
N GLY A 91 -16.61 -0.40 6.70
CA GLY A 91 -17.72 0.48 6.37
C GLY A 91 -17.37 1.98 6.36
N SER A 92 -18.30 2.77 5.79
CA SER A 92 -18.07 4.19 5.52
C SER A 92 -17.86 5.04 6.78
N GLU A 93 -18.53 4.73 7.89
CA GLU A 93 -18.37 5.45 9.16
C GLU A 93 -16.95 5.28 9.73
N MET A 94 -16.43 4.05 9.71
CA MET A 94 -15.06 3.77 10.15
C MET A 94 -14.04 4.50 9.26
N MET A 95 -14.23 4.48 7.94
CA MET A 95 -13.34 5.18 7.01
C MET A 95 -13.36 6.71 7.20
N LYS A 96 -14.53 7.31 7.47
CA LYS A 96 -14.63 8.74 7.79
C LYS A 96 -13.93 9.08 9.09
N ALA A 97 -14.15 8.30 10.14
CA ALA A 97 -13.49 8.48 11.43
C ALA A 97 -11.95 8.34 11.31
N ALA A 98 -11.47 7.46 10.42
CA ALA A 98 -10.04 7.34 10.12
C ALA A 98 -9.49 8.65 9.54
N LEU A 99 -10.19 9.26 8.58
CA LEU A 99 -9.79 10.51 7.94
C LEU A 99 -9.80 11.68 8.93
N GLU A 100 -10.87 11.81 9.71
CA GLU A 100 -11.00 12.81 10.79
C GLU A 100 -9.86 12.69 11.81
N GLY A 101 -9.56 11.46 12.25
CA GLY A 101 -8.44 11.20 13.16
C GLY A 101 -7.10 11.62 12.56
N LEU A 102 -6.86 11.35 11.27
CA LEU A 102 -5.64 11.80 10.59
C LEU A 102 -5.55 13.33 10.50
N ASP A 103 -6.65 14.00 10.14
CA ASP A 103 -6.69 15.47 10.05
C ASP A 103 -6.39 16.11 11.40
N GLU A 104 -7.02 15.63 12.48
CA GLU A 104 -6.80 16.12 13.85
C GLU A 104 -5.39 15.86 14.38
N GLY A 105 -4.82 14.71 14.04
CA GLY A 105 -3.48 14.32 14.50
C GLY A 105 -2.34 14.92 13.70
N THR A 106 -2.63 15.49 12.52
CA THR A 106 -1.63 16.11 11.65
C THR A 106 -1.28 17.50 12.19
N ALA A 107 0.01 17.74 12.44
CA ALA A 107 0.48 19.03 12.93
C ALA A 107 0.19 20.17 11.94
N ALA A 108 -0.14 21.35 12.46
CA ALA A 108 -0.39 22.54 11.65
C ALA A 108 0.76 22.84 10.67
N GLY A 109 0.42 23.12 9.41
CA GLY A 109 1.38 23.37 8.33
C GLY A 109 2.04 22.10 7.76
N LYS A 110 1.70 20.91 8.25
CA LYS A 110 2.07 19.63 7.63
C LYS A 110 0.94 19.10 6.76
N LYS A 111 1.29 18.29 5.77
CA LYS A 111 0.33 17.58 4.93
C LYS A 111 -0.15 16.32 5.66
N ARG A 112 -1.45 16.07 5.67
CA ARG A 112 -2.03 14.82 6.19
C ARG A 112 -1.45 13.62 5.40
N PRO A 113 -1.10 12.49 6.05
CA PRO A 113 -0.78 11.25 5.34
C PRO A 113 -1.93 10.85 4.43
N LEU A 114 -1.63 10.40 3.20
CA LEU A 114 -2.65 9.86 2.31
C LEU A 114 -3.29 8.62 2.97
N CYS A 115 -4.60 8.44 2.82
CA CYS A 115 -5.36 7.34 3.40
C CYS A 115 -6.06 6.56 2.30
N ILE A 116 -5.71 5.27 2.18
CA ILE A 116 -6.30 4.37 1.19
C ILE A 116 -7.03 3.20 1.86
N ALA A 117 -8.04 2.66 1.20
CA ALA A 117 -8.77 1.51 1.72
C ALA A 117 -8.38 0.21 1.02
N VAL A 118 -8.09 -0.84 1.80
CA VAL A 118 -7.97 -2.19 1.28
C VAL A 118 -9.35 -2.68 0.87
N THR A 119 -9.48 -3.05 -0.41
CA THR A 119 -10.72 -3.63 -0.97
C THR A 119 -10.78 -5.13 -0.65
N GLN A 120 -10.43 -5.99 -1.60
CA GLN A 120 -10.20 -7.41 -1.37
C GLN A 120 -8.70 -7.69 -1.41
N LEU A 121 -8.19 -8.50 -0.48
CA LEU A 121 -6.78 -8.87 -0.46
C LEU A 121 -6.40 -9.57 -1.77
N THR A 122 -5.19 -9.35 -2.26
CA THR A 122 -4.66 -10.00 -3.48
C THR A 122 -4.50 -11.53 -3.33
N SER A 123 -4.62 -12.05 -2.11
CA SER A 123 -4.62 -13.47 -1.76
C SER A 123 -6.03 -14.10 -1.69
N THR A 124 -7.11 -13.30 -1.62
CA THR A 124 -8.49 -13.80 -1.55
C THR A 124 -9.01 -14.12 -2.96
N SER A 125 -9.43 -15.36 -3.22
CA SER A 125 -10.14 -15.72 -4.47
C SER A 125 -11.65 -15.42 -4.36
N GLU A 126 -12.34 -15.35 -5.50
CA GLU A 126 -13.81 -15.19 -5.52
C GLU A 126 -14.53 -16.32 -4.79
N GLU A 127 -14.06 -17.56 -4.94
CA GLU A 127 -14.59 -18.73 -4.23
C GLU A 127 -14.50 -18.56 -2.71
N GLN A 128 -13.32 -18.17 -2.19
CA GLN A 128 -13.14 -17.92 -0.76
C GLN A 128 -13.98 -16.74 -0.27
N MET A 129 -14.04 -15.65 -1.05
CA MET A 129 -14.86 -14.48 -0.72
C MET A 129 -16.34 -14.88 -0.56
N ARG A 130 -16.86 -15.71 -1.45
CA ARG A 130 -18.24 -16.18 -1.39
C ARG A 130 -18.48 -17.16 -0.25
N ALA A 131 -17.60 -18.15 -0.09
CA ALA A 131 -17.78 -19.23 0.88
C ALA A 131 -17.49 -18.82 2.33
N GLU A 132 -16.45 -18.00 2.53
CA GLU A 132 -15.93 -17.67 3.87
C GLU A 132 -16.41 -16.30 4.36
N GLN A 133 -16.57 -15.31 3.46
CA GLN A 133 -17.03 -13.96 3.82
C GLN A 133 -18.52 -13.72 3.53
N LEU A 134 -19.20 -14.70 2.92
CA LEU A 134 -20.62 -14.64 2.55
C LEU A 134 -20.99 -13.44 1.67
N ILE A 135 -20.08 -13.04 0.78
CA ILE A 135 -20.32 -11.96 -0.19
C ILE A 135 -20.79 -12.60 -1.51
N PRO A 136 -22.08 -12.49 -1.89
CA PRO A 136 -22.66 -13.28 -2.99
C PRO A 136 -22.43 -12.71 -4.39
N VAL A 137 -21.62 -11.65 -4.52
CA VAL A 137 -21.34 -10.97 -5.79
C VAL A 137 -20.04 -11.47 -6.44
N ALA A 138 -19.72 -11.02 -7.65
CA ALA A 138 -18.40 -11.27 -8.22
C ALA A 138 -17.32 -10.47 -7.46
N LEU A 139 -16.08 -10.97 -7.45
CA LEU A 139 -14.96 -10.31 -6.76
C LEU A 139 -14.75 -8.88 -7.27
N ASN A 140 -14.81 -8.69 -8.59
CA ASN A 140 -14.68 -7.38 -9.21
C ASN A 140 -15.81 -6.42 -8.75
N ASP A 141 -17.04 -6.91 -8.63
CA ASP A 141 -18.16 -6.10 -8.15
C ASP A 141 -17.95 -5.68 -6.69
N SER A 142 -17.45 -6.58 -5.84
CA SER A 142 -17.09 -6.27 -4.45
C SER A 142 -15.98 -5.20 -4.38
N VAL A 143 -14.89 -5.36 -5.16
CA VAL A 143 -13.79 -4.40 -5.22
C VAL A 143 -14.27 -3.02 -5.65
N ILE A 144 -15.04 -2.95 -6.73
CA ILE A 144 -15.59 -1.71 -7.28
C ILE A 144 -16.53 -1.04 -6.28
N HIS A 145 -17.37 -1.82 -5.58
CA HIS A 145 -18.27 -1.31 -4.56
C HIS A 145 -17.50 -0.70 -3.39
N TYR A 146 -16.51 -1.42 -2.85
CA TYR A 146 -15.63 -0.95 -1.78
C TYR A 146 -14.83 0.29 -2.17
N ALA A 147 -14.33 0.36 -3.40
CA ALA A 147 -13.67 1.56 -3.92
C ALA A 147 -14.63 2.77 -3.99
N GLY A 148 -15.89 2.53 -4.37
CA GLY A 148 -16.94 3.54 -4.34
C GLY A 148 -17.21 4.06 -2.92
N LEU A 149 -17.30 3.17 -1.93
CA LEU A 149 -17.47 3.55 -0.52
C LEU A 149 -16.27 4.35 0.00
N ALA A 150 -15.04 3.93 -0.31
CA ALA A 150 -13.83 4.64 0.09
C ALA A 150 -13.82 6.07 -0.47
N ARG A 151 -14.12 6.24 -1.76
CA ARG A 151 -14.25 7.56 -2.39
C ARG A 151 -15.34 8.41 -1.73
N GLN A 152 -16.52 7.84 -1.48
CA GLN A 152 -17.63 8.55 -0.84
C GLN A 152 -17.32 8.95 0.61
N SER A 153 -16.46 8.18 1.29
CA SER A 153 -15.93 8.50 2.61
C SER A 153 -14.78 9.52 2.59
N GLY A 154 -14.35 9.99 1.42
CA GLY A 154 -13.30 11.01 1.28
C GLY A 154 -11.87 10.48 1.31
N LEU A 155 -11.67 9.16 1.25
CA LEU A 155 -10.32 8.59 1.19
C LEU A 155 -9.65 8.91 -0.15
N ASP A 156 -8.31 8.90 -0.13
CA ASP A 156 -7.48 9.30 -1.27
C ASP A 156 -7.36 8.19 -2.33
N GLY A 157 -7.75 6.95 -2.02
CA GLY A 157 -7.68 5.82 -2.95
C GLY A 157 -7.93 4.45 -2.31
N VAL A 158 -7.44 3.42 -2.99
CA VAL A 158 -7.57 2.02 -2.57
C VAL A 158 -6.31 1.20 -2.77
N VAL A 159 -6.19 0.12 -1.99
CA VAL A 159 -5.37 -1.04 -2.32
C VAL A 159 -6.20 -2.01 -3.15
N CYS A 160 -5.71 -2.39 -4.33
CA CYS A 160 -6.39 -3.28 -5.27
C CYS A 160 -5.37 -4.09 -6.10
N SER A 161 -5.84 -5.02 -6.92
CA SER A 161 -5.01 -5.69 -7.93
C SER A 161 -4.76 -4.78 -9.14
N PRO A 162 -3.63 -4.93 -9.84
CA PRO A 162 -3.37 -4.22 -11.10
C PRO A 162 -4.46 -4.39 -12.16
N HIS A 163 -5.13 -5.54 -12.20
CA HIS A 163 -6.22 -5.82 -13.15
C HIS A 163 -7.48 -4.99 -12.92
N GLU A 164 -7.67 -4.44 -11.72
CA GLU A 164 -8.83 -3.64 -11.36
C GLU A 164 -8.57 -2.13 -11.62
N ALA A 165 -7.30 -1.72 -11.75
CA ALA A 165 -6.89 -0.31 -11.77
C ALA A 165 -7.53 0.51 -12.90
N LYS A 166 -7.50 0.01 -14.14
CA LYS A 166 -8.06 0.70 -15.30
C LYS A 166 -9.55 0.96 -15.16
N LEU A 167 -10.30 -0.01 -14.64
CA LEU A 167 -11.72 0.14 -14.39
C LEU A 167 -11.99 1.16 -13.29
N LEU A 168 -11.23 1.11 -12.18
CA LEU A 168 -11.34 2.07 -11.09
C LEU A 168 -11.02 3.50 -11.56
N ASN A 169 -9.97 3.69 -12.35
CA ASN A 169 -9.61 4.96 -12.96
C ASN A 169 -10.73 5.48 -13.87
N SER A 170 -11.33 4.63 -14.71
CA SER A 170 -12.44 5.05 -15.57
C SER A 170 -13.68 5.51 -14.79
N ARG A 171 -13.92 4.93 -13.60
CA ARG A 171 -15.13 5.15 -12.81
C ARG A 171 -14.97 6.28 -11.79
N PHE A 172 -13.77 6.45 -11.26
CA PHE A 172 -13.48 7.38 -10.16
C PHE A 172 -12.46 8.47 -10.55
N GLY A 173 -11.86 8.39 -11.73
CA GLY A 173 -10.88 9.35 -12.23
C GLY A 173 -9.47 9.12 -11.69
N GLU A 174 -8.46 9.63 -12.40
CA GLU A 174 -7.02 9.41 -12.14
C GLU A 174 -6.53 10.01 -10.82
N GLY A 175 -7.31 10.91 -10.20
CA GLY A 175 -6.99 11.46 -8.87
C GLY A 175 -7.29 10.50 -7.71
N PHE A 176 -7.98 9.39 -7.95
CA PHE A 176 -8.28 8.37 -6.95
C PHE A 176 -7.24 7.26 -7.00
N LEU A 177 -6.39 7.18 -5.98
CA LEU A 177 -5.17 6.39 -6.03
C LEU A 177 -5.47 4.89 -6.10
N THR A 178 -4.72 4.19 -6.95
CA THR A 178 -4.67 2.72 -6.98
C THR A 178 -3.27 2.26 -6.59
N VAL A 179 -3.14 1.74 -5.36
CA VAL A 179 -1.87 1.21 -4.84
C VAL A 179 -1.91 -0.30 -4.94
N THR A 180 -1.05 -0.89 -5.77
CA THR A 180 -1.17 -2.30 -6.13
C THR A 180 0.02 -3.12 -5.65
N PRO A 181 -0.18 -4.03 -4.68
CA PRO A 181 0.78 -5.08 -4.40
C PRO A 181 0.69 -6.17 -5.46
N GLY A 182 1.59 -7.15 -5.36
CA GLY A 182 1.61 -8.30 -6.26
C GLY A 182 2.28 -8.08 -7.60
N ILE A 183 3.28 -7.20 -7.60
CA ILE A 183 4.14 -6.99 -8.76
C ILE A 183 5.33 -7.96 -8.72
N ARG A 184 5.64 -8.57 -9.86
CA ARG A 184 6.72 -9.54 -10.08
C ARG A 184 7.38 -9.31 -11.45
N LEU A 185 8.64 -9.70 -11.60
CA LEU A 185 9.23 -9.81 -12.95
C LEU A 185 8.68 -11.07 -13.65
N ALA A 186 8.69 -11.07 -14.98
CA ALA A 186 8.05 -12.12 -15.79
C ALA A 186 8.55 -13.55 -15.50
N GLU A 187 9.79 -13.68 -15.00
CA GLU A 187 10.46 -14.96 -14.73
C GLU A 187 10.29 -15.43 -13.27
N GLU A 188 9.60 -14.67 -12.41
CA GLU A 188 9.50 -14.96 -10.98
C GLU A 188 8.29 -15.84 -10.62
N ALA A 189 8.47 -16.69 -9.61
CA ALA A 189 7.39 -17.51 -9.05
C ALA A 189 6.35 -16.66 -8.26
N ALA A 190 5.09 -17.10 -8.28
CA ALA A 190 3.97 -16.35 -7.68
C ALA A 190 3.99 -16.27 -6.14
N GLY A 191 4.50 -17.30 -5.45
CA GLY A 191 4.40 -17.42 -3.99
C GLY A 191 2.95 -17.61 -3.52
N ASP A 192 2.54 -16.89 -2.46
CA ASP A 192 1.20 -16.90 -1.86
C ASP A 192 0.18 -15.96 -2.55
N GLN A 193 0.62 -15.17 -3.54
CA GLN A 193 -0.25 -14.21 -4.22
C GLN A 193 -0.95 -14.83 -5.42
N LYS A 194 -2.29 -14.65 -5.49
CA LYS A 194 -3.13 -15.25 -6.53
C LYS A 194 -3.31 -14.35 -7.77
N ARG A 195 -3.16 -13.02 -7.62
CA ARG A 195 -3.34 -12.03 -8.69
C ARG A 195 -2.06 -11.21 -8.89
N ILE A 196 -1.09 -11.78 -9.59
CA ILE A 196 0.21 -11.14 -9.87
C ILE A 196 0.24 -10.44 -11.24
N SER A 197 1.09 -9.41 -11.39
CA SER A 197 1.36 -8.79 -12.69
C SER A 197 2.79 -8.21 -12.79
N THR A 198 3.18 -7.75 -13.98
CA THR A 198 4.49 -7.10 -14.20
C THR A 198 4.43 -5.59 -13.98
N PRO A 199 5.57 -4.92 -13.70
CA PRO A 199 5.60 -3.45 -13.60
C PRO A 199 5.12 -2.78 -14.89
N GLY A 200 5.51 -3.31 -16.05
CA GLY A 200 5.07 -2.82 -17.36
C GLY A 200 3.55 -2.90 -17.55
N PHE A 201 2.93 -4.01 -17.14
CA PHE A 201 1.47 -4.17 -17.17
C PHE A 201 0.78 -3.18 -16.24
N ALA A 202 1.21 -3.09 -14.98
CA ALA A 202 0.65 -2.13 -14.02
C ALA A 202 0.67 -0.70 -14.57
N ARG A 203 1.74 -0.32 -15.28
CA ARG A 203 1.88 1.02 -15.86
C ARG A 203 0.85 1.24 -16.96
N GLN A 204 0.66 0.25 -17.83
CA GLN A 204 -0.31 0.30 -18.92
C GLN A 204 -1.76 0.37 -18.41
N GLU A 205 -2.05 -0.25 -17.27
CA GLU A 205 -3.36 -0.21 -16.61
C GLU A 205 -3.59 1.08 -15.80
N GLY A 206 -2.61 1.98 -15.73
CA GLY A 206 -2.74 3.27 -15.06
C GLY A 206 -2.70 3.18 -13.53
N VAL A 207 -2.00 2.19 -12.99
CA VAL A 207 -1.77 2.08 -11.54
C VAL A 207 -1.10 3.35 -11.01
N SER A 208 -1.50 3.83 -9.83
CA SER A 208 -0.89 5.02 -9.22
C SER A 208 0.45 4.70 -8.54
N ALA A 209 0.56 3.55 -7.87
CA ALA A 209 1.77 3.12 -7.18
C ALA A 209 1.87 1.59 -7.12
N ILE A 210 3.08 1.05 -7.22
CA ILE A 210 3.33 -0.38 -7.07
C ILE A 210 3.97 -0.71 -5.72
N VAL A 211 3.64 -1.86 -5.13
CA VAL A 211 4.29 -2.39 -3.93
C VAL A 211 5.03 -3.68 -4.28
N VAL A 212 6.35 -3.69 -4.05
CA VAL A 212 7.25 -4.81 -4.36
C VAL A 212 7.96 -5.24 -3.08
N GLY A 213 7.91 -6.54 -2.77
CA GLY A 213 8.55 -7.11 -1.57
C GLY A 213 9.70 -8.03 -1.92
N ARG A 214 9.47 -9.34 -1.74
CA ARG A 214 10.48 -10.40 -1.89
C ARG A 214 11.34 -10.33 -3.16
N SER A 215 10.78 -9.90 -4.29
CA SER A 215 11.52 -9.73 -5.54
C SER A 215 12.69 -8.75 -5.46
N ILE A 216 12.62 -7.78 -4.55
CA ILE A 216 13.73 -6.87 -4.24
C ILE A 216 14.44 -7.34 -2.97
N THR A 217 13.71 -7.62 -1.89
CA THR A 217 14.34 -7.87 -0.57
C THR A 217 15.12 -9.18 -0.48
N LYS A 218 14.76 -10.19 -1.29
CA LYS A 218 15.42 -11.50 -1.33
C LYS A 218 16.27 -11.72 -2.59
N ALA A 219 16.43 -10.71 -3.43
CA ALA A 219 17.32 -10.78 -4.58
C ALA A 219 18.79 -10.93 -4.15
N ALA A 220 19.59 -11.59 -4.97
CA ALA A 220 21.03 -11.69 -4.76
C ALA A 220 21.69 -10.29 -4.71
N ASP A 221 21.23 -9.40 -5.58
CA ASP A 221 21.56 -7.97 -5.57
C ASP A 221 20.25 -7.15 -5.49
N PRO A 222 19.86 -6.68 -4.29
CA PRO A 222 18.65 -5.88 -4.13
C PRO A 222 18.67 -4.53 -4.86
N TYR A 223 19.84 -3.93 -5.05
CA TYR A 223 19.93 -2.63 -5.72
C TYR A 223 19.67 -2.78 -7.22
N GLU A 224 20.31 -3.76 -7.85
CA GLU A 224 20.06 -4.09 -9.26
C GLU A 224 18.61 -4.54 -9.50
N ALA A 225 18.05 -5.35 -8.59
CA ALA A 225 16.64 -5.73 -8.66
C ALA A 225 15.72 -4.49 -8.61
N TYR A 226 15.93 -3.59 -7.66
CA TYR A 226 15.18 -2.33 -7.57
C TYR A 226 15.28 -1.50 -8.86
N LEU A 227 16.49 -1.33 -9.42
CA LEU A 227 16.68 -0.60 -10.67
C LEU A 227 15.91 -1.24 -11.84
N SER A 228 15.89 -2.57 -11.93
CA SER A 228 15.11 -3.29 -12.94
C SER A 228 13.60 -3.01 -12.82
N PHE A 229 13.03 -3.11 -11.61
CA PHE A 229 11.63 -2.78 -11.36
C PHE A 229 11.34 -1.30 -11.67
N LYS A 230 12.20 -0.39 -11.20
CA LYS A 230 12.07 1.06 -11.43
C LYS A 230 12.06 1.39 -12.92
N ASN A 231 13.00 0.85 -13.69
CA ASN A 231 13.10 1.11 -15.13
C ASN A 231 11.88 0.60 -15.91
N GLN A 232 11.35 -0.59 -15.58
CA GLN A 232 10.13 -1.10 -16.22
C GLN A 232 8.88 -0.30 -15.82
N TRP A 233 8.82 0.14 -14.57
CA TRP A 233 7.72 0.92 -14.01
C TRP A 233 7.67 2.36 -14.53
N GLU A 234 8.84 2.99 -14.72
CA GLU A 234 8.97 4.33 -15.29
C GLU A 234 8.89 4.30 -16.82
N GLY A 235 9.22 3.17 -17.44
CA GLY A 235 9.15 3.00 -18.89
C GLY A 235 10.43 3.28 -19.64
N VAL A 236 11.57 3.21 -18.97
CA VAL A 236 12.89 3.49 -19.53
C VAL A 236 13.40 2.31 -20.38
N LEU A 237 12.84 1.12 -20.19
CA LEU A 237 13.10 -0.06 -21.01
C LEU A 237 11.85 -0.36 -21.88
N SER A 238 12.01 -0.24 -23.20
CA SER A 238 11.04 -0.65 -24.24
C SER A 238 11.55 -1.84 -25.01
#